data_AF-A0A534P2M2-F1
#
_entry.id   AF-A0A534P2M2-F1
#
_cell.length_a   1.000
_cell.length_b   1.000
_cell.length_c   1.000
_cell.angle_alpha   90.00
_cell.angle_beta   90.00
_cell.angle_gamma   90.00
#
_symmetry.space_group_name_H-M   'P 1'
#
loop_
_entity.id
_entity.type
_entity.pdbx_description
1 polymer ?
#
loop_
_entity_poly.entity_id
_entity_poly.type
_entity_poly.pdbx_seq_one_letter_code
_entity_poly.pdbx_strand_id
1 'polypeptide(L)'
;MLLEFLPTLEVHRELYSMPRGMERFRAYIARMTGGSGDLALPIAAMNPMGKEHMISAVEAWIACGAEEAAVEAVREAAQRFSHRPDRLRVALVLADDVAGAWTNRWTTDFAHRFESAALYKRDFAVGLLWASEPPSAERVRAVVLQSIGRAVYEREHGRARTLREKLEQERFASVPLGPPPPAEHLDATDAPTLFACLYGDEAAKSLGYSPLRLRG
;
A
#
# COMPACT_ATOMS: atom_id res chain seq x y z
N MET A 1 16.48 10.58 -8.62
CA MET A 1 16.23 9.23 -8.07
C MET A 1 16.00 8.31 -9.25
N LEU A 2 16.64 7.13 -9.28
CA LEU A 2 16.33 6.12 -10.28
C LEU A 2 15.06 5.38 -9.85
N LEU A 3 13.96 5.63 -10.57
CA LEU A 3 12.69 4.96 -10.33
C LEU A 3 12.40 3.96 -11.44
N GLU A 4 12.05 2.74 -11.05
CA GLU A 4 11.70 1.65 -11.95
C GLU A 4 10.33 1.10 -11.56
N PHE A 5 9.44 0.90 -12.54
CA PHE A 5 8.17 0.21 -12.29
C PHE A 5 8.34 -1.29 -12.53
N LEU A 6 7.84 -2.11 -11.60
CA LEU A 6 7.80 -3.56 -11.70
C LEU A 6 6.36 -4.01 -11.96
N PRO A 7 6.06 -4.63 -13.11
CA PRO A 7 4.74 -5.17 -13.38
C PRO A 7 4.48 -6.38 -12.49
N THR A 8 3.31 -6.41 -11.87
CA THR A 8 2.89 -7.40 -10.87
C THR A 8 1.44 -7.86 -11.07
N LEU A 9 0.59 -7.10 -11.77
CA LEU A 9 -0.80 -7.50 -11.98
C LEU A 9 -0.91 -8.78 -12.81
N GLU A 10 0.00 -8.96 -13.78
CA GLU A 10 0.13 -10.22 -14.52
C GLU A 10 0.52 -11.40 -13.62
N VAL A 11 1.41 -11.17 -12.65
CA VAL A 11 1.75 -12.18 -11.64
C VAL A 11 0.54 -12.51 -10.78
N HIS A 12 -0.25 -11.51 -10.40
CA HIS A 12 -1.50 -11.74 -9.67
C HIS A 12 -2.49 -12.56 -10.50
N ARG A 13 -2.67 -12.24 -11.79
CA ARG A 13 -3.55 -12.96 -12.72
C ARG A 13 -3.16 -14.43 -12.79
N GLU A 14 -1.89 -14.72 -13.09
CA GLU A 14 -1.35 -16.08 -13.18
C GLU A 14 -1.62 -16.89 -11.91
N LEU A 15 -1.36 -16.30 -10.74
CA LEU A 15 -1.59 -16.96 -9.45
C LEU A 15 -3.08 -17.20 -9.20
N TYR A 16 -3.95 -16.25 -9.51
CA TYR A 16 -5.39 -16.43 -9.31
C TYR A 16 -6.03 -17.40 -10.30
N SER A 17 -5.45 -17.60 -11.49
CA SER A 17 -5.88 -18.61 -12.46
C SER A 17 -5.61 -20.05 -11.99
N MET A 18 -4.62 -20.28 -11.13
CA MET A 18 -4.39 -21.61 -10.53
C MET A 18 -5.58 -21.98 -9.63
N PRO A 19 -5.97 -23.25 -9.45
CA PRO A 19 -6.97 -23.63 -8.44
C PRO A 19 -6.57 -23.19 -7.02
N ARG A 20 -7.57 -22.79 -6.21
CA ARG A 20 -7.32 -22.36 -4.82
C ARG A 20 -6.83 -23.55 -3.98
N GLY A 21 -5.61 -23.44 -3.45
CA GLY A 21 -5.02 -24.49 -2.63
C GLY A 21 -3.54 -24.25 -2.33
N MET A 22 -2.91 -25.24 -1.68
CA MET A 22 -1.51 -25.13 -1.25
C MET A 22 -0.51 -24.99 -2.41
N GLU A 23 -0.85 -25.47 -3.59
CA GLU A 23 -0.01 -25.29 -4.77
C GLU A 23 0.08 -23.82 -5.19
N ARG A 24 -1.07 -23.12 -5.25
CA ARG A 24 -1.12 -21.68 -5.48
C ARG A 24 -0.38 -20.90 -4.40
N PHE A 25 -0.55 -21.28 -3.13
CA PHE A 25 0.18 -20.65 -2.02
C PHE A 25 1.70 -20.81 -2.17
N ARG A 26 2.20 -22.01 -2.53
CA ARG A 26 3.63 -22.23 -2.78
C ARG A 26 4.13 -21.45 -3.98
N ALA A 27 3.35 -21.36 -5.06
CA ALA A 27 3.69 -20.54 -6.22
C ALA A 27 3.78 -19.06 -5.84
N TYR A 28 2.86 -18.56 -5.03
CA TYR A 28 2.90 -17.21 -4.48
C TYR A 28 4.19 -16.94 -3.68
N ILE A 29 4.57 -17.83 -2.75
CA ILE A 29 5.84 -17.69 -2.00
C ILE A 29 7.05 -17.73 -2.94
N ALA A 30 7.04 -18.61 -3.95
CA ALA A 30 8.12 -18.71 -4.92
C ALA A 30 8.27 -17.42 -5.75
N ARG A 31 7.15 -16.81 -6.19
CA ARG A 31 7.16 -15.52 -6.89
C ARG A 31 7.61 -14.37 -5.99
N MET A 32 7.12 -14.33 -4.75
CA MET A 32 7.49 -13.30 -3.78
C MET A 32 8.97 -13.36 -3.42
N THR A 33 9.58 -14.55 -3.31
CA THR A 33 10.96 -14.72 -2.84
C THR A 33 12.01 -15.00 -3.92
N GLY A 34 11.57 -15.27 -5.16
CA GLY A 34 12.44 -15.72 -6.25
C GLY A 34 13.21 -17.01 -5.93
N GLY A 35 12.77 -17.80 -4.94
CA GLY A 35 13.47 -18.99 -4.44
C GLY A 35 14.70 -18.71 -3.56
N SER A 36 15.05 -17.43 -3.34
CA SER A 36 16.25 -17.03 -2.56
C SER A 36 16.00 -16.90 -1.06
N GLY A 37 14.73 -16.88 -0.64
CA GLY A 37 14.33 -16.56 0.74
C GLY A 37 14.29 -15.07 1.06
N ASP A 38 14.84 -14.20 0.20
CA ASP A 38 14.66 -12.74 0.28
C ASP A 38 13.59 -12.25 -0.70
N LEU A 39 13.07 -11.03 -0.49
CA LEU A 39 11.96 -10.49 -1.26
C LEU A 39 12.41 -10.09 -2.69
N ALA A 40 11.90 -10.81 -3.69
CA ALA A 40 12.09 -10.53 -5.11
C ALA A 40 10.97 -9.64 -5.68
N LEU A 41 9.72 -9.87 -5.24
CA LEU A 41 8.55 -9.09 -5.64
C LEU A 41 7.73 -8.71 -4.39
N PRO A 42 7.32 -7.43 -4.24
CA PRO A 42 6.70 -6.95 -3.01
C PRO A 42 5.19 -7.24 -2.95
N ILE A 43 4.75 -8.43 -3.35
CA ILE A 43 3.33 -8.83 -3.47
C ILE A 43 2.69 -9.30 -2.14
N ALA A 44 3.27 -8.93 -1.00
CA ALA A 44 2.92 -9.49 0.31
C ALA A 44 1.44 -9.30 0.73
N ALA A 45 0.79 -8.24 0.25
CA ALA A 45 -0.61 -7.94 0.52
C ALA A 45 -1.59 -8.65 -0.43
N MET A 46 -1.09 -9.35 -1.46
CA MET A 46 -1.91 -10.23 -2.27
C MET A 46 -2.40 -11.39 -1.41
N ASN A 47 -3.71 -11.66 -1.43
CA ASN A 47 -4.29 -12.82 -0.77
C ASN A 47 -4.22 -14.04 -1.72
N PRO A 48 -3.26 -14.99 -1.59
CA PRO A 48 -3.21 -16.16 -2.47
C PRO A 48 -4.44 -17.06 -2.31
N MET A 49 -5.13 -16.99 -1.17
CA MET A 49 -6.35 -17.75 -0.88
C MET A 49 -7.62 -17.00 -1.30
N GLY A 50 -7.49 -15.91 -2.06
CA GLY A 50 -8.58 -15.17 -2.66
C GLY A 50 -9.49 -16.08 -3.50
N LYS A 51 -10.78 -15.73 -3.49
CA LYS A 51 -11.85 -16.42 -4.22
C LYS A 51 -11.98 -15.85 -5.65
N GLU A 52 -13.03 -16.26 -6.35
CA GLU A 52 -13.29 -15.92 -7.75
C GLU A 52 -13.42 -14.40 -7.98
N HIS A 53 -13.80 -13.61 -6.96
CA HIS A 53 -13.85 -12.15 -7.10
C HIS A 53 -12.48 -11.52 -7.33
N MET A 54 -11.39 -12.15 -6.85
CA MET A 54 -10.04 -11.60 -6.99
C MET A 54 -9.51 -11.68 -8.41
N ILE A 55 -9.79 -12.76 -9.15
CA ILE A 55 -9.40 -12.82 -10.56
C ILE A 55 -10.16 -11.75 -11.36
N SER A 56 -11.46 -11.59 -11.13
CA SER A 56 -12.27 -10.56 -11.78
C SER A 56 -11.77 -9.14 -11.45
N ALA A 57 -11.36 -8.90 -10.20
CA ALA A 57 -10.81 -7.61 -9.80
C ALA A 57 -9.46 -7.33 -10.47
N VAL A 58 -8.54 -8.30 -10.52
CA VAL A 58 -7.25 -8.16 -11.24
C VAL A 58 -7.47 -7.87 -12.72
N GLU A 59 -8.34 -8.64 -13.39
CA GLU A 59 -8.67 -8.42 -14.80
C GLU A 59 -9.21 -7.00 -15.04
N ALA A 60 -10.04 -6.49 -14.13
CA ALA A 60 -10.58 -5.14 -14.25
C ALA A 60 -9.51 -4.04 -14.11
N TRP A 61 -8.51 -4.24 -13.23
CA TRP A 61 -7.36 -3.33 -13.12
C TRP A 61 -6.41 -3.43 -14.32
N ILE A 62 -6.18 -4.63 -14.86
CA ILE A 62 -5.40 -4.79 -16.10
C ILE A 62 -6.12 -4.11 -17.27
N ALA A 63 -7.42 -4.35 -17.43
CA ALA A 63 -8.22 -3.80 -18.51
C ALA A 63 -8.31 -2.25 -18.49
N CYS A 64 -8.16 -1.62 -17.31
CA CYS A 64 -8.15 -0.17 -17.21
C CYS A 64 -6.78 0.48 -17.50
N GLY A 65 -5.76 -0.33 -17.82
CA GLY A 65 -4.40 0.15 -18.08
C GLY A 65 -3.68 0.62 -16.82
N ALA A 66 -3.87 -0.09 -15.70
CA ALA A 66 -3.30 0.31 -14.41
C ALA A 66 -1.77 0.40 -14.44
N GLU A 67 -1.09 -0.58 -15.04
CA GLU A 67 0.38 -0.59 -15.05
C GLU A 67 0.95 0.49 -15.97
N GLU A 68 0.28 0.83 -17.08
CA GLU A 68 0.62 1.98 -17.92
C GLU A 68 0.47 3.29 -17.14
N ALA A 69 -0.63 3.47 -16.40
CA ALA A 69 -0.84 4.64 -15.54
C ALA A 69 0.23 4.73 -14.44
N ALA A 70 0.66 3.59 -13.89
CA ALA A 70 1.74 3.54 -12.90
C ALA A 70 3.09 3.93 -13.49
N VAL A 71 3.41 3.50 -14.71
CA VAL A 71 4.63 3.91 -15.42
C VAL A 71 4.66 5.43 -15.62
N GLU A 72 3.56 6.05 -16.03
CA GLU A 72 3.50 7.51 -16.17
C GLU A 72 3.68 8.23 -14.82
N ALA A 73 3.04 7.73 -13.76
CA ALA A 73 3.19 8.27 -12.41
C ALA A 73 4.63 8.13 -11.87
N VAL A 74 5.32 7.03 -12.19
CA VAL A 74 6.74 6.83 -11.89
C VAL A 74 7.61 7.86 -12.62
N ARG A 75 7.33 8.15 -13.89
CA ARG A 75 8.06 9.19 -14.65
C ARG A 75 7.86 10.57 -14.05
N GLU A 76 6.63 10.89 -13.65
CA GLU A 76 6.33 12.15 -12.95
C GLU A 76 7.12 12.27 -11.64
N ALA A 77 7.10 11.23 -10.81
CA ALA A 77 7.86 11.22 -9.57
C ALA A 77 9.38 11.31 -9.80
N ALA A 78 9.90 10.70 -10.87
CA ALA A 78 11.31 10.76 -11.21
C ALA A 78 11.77 12.19 -11.52
N GLN A 79 10.92 13.00 -12.16
CA GLN A 79 11.16 14.43 -12.37
C GLN A 79 11.17 15.19 -11.04
N ARG A 80 10.15 14.97 -10.19
CA ARG A 80 10.02 15.61 -8.87
C ARG A 80 11.20 15.32 -7.94
N PHE A 81 11.75 14.11 -7.98
CA PHE A 81 12.82 13.65 -7.11
C PHE A 81 14.16 13.43 -7.85
N SER A 82 14.36 14.12 -8.97
CA SER A 82 15.50 13.96 -9.90
C SER A 82 16.88 14.09 -9.22
N HIS A 83 17.02 14.99 -8.25
CA HIS A 83 18.29 15.29 -7.55
C HIS A 83 18.79 14.19 -6.58
N ARG A 84 17.99 13.16 -6.29
CA ARG A 84 18.40 12.09 -5.35
C ARG A 84 19.16 10.97 -6.06
N PRO A 85 20.27 10.45 -5.49
CA PRO A 85 21.06 9.38 -6.12
C PRO A 85 20.45 7.99 -5.96
N ASP A 86 19.49 7.81 -5.06
CA ASP A 86 18.99 6.48 -4.70
C ASP A 86 18.16 5.81 -5.79
N ARG A 87 17.96 4.50 -5.63
CA ARG A 87 17.04 3.70 -6.42
C ARG A 87 15.77 3.36 -5.64
N LEU A 88 14.66 3.24 -6.34
CA LEU A 88 13.41 2.70 -5.81
C LEU A 88 12.65 1.97 -6.93
N ARG A 89 12.27 0.72 -6.66
CA ARG A 89 11.42 -0.11 -7.50
C ARG A 89 9.99 0.00 -6.99
N VAL A 90 9.06 0.28 -7.88
CA VAL A 90 7.67 0.59 -7.56
C VAL A 90 6.79 -0.51 -8.14
N ALA A 91 5.88 -1.06 -7.35
CA ALA A 91 4.96 -2.11 -7.80
C ALA A 91 3.53 -1.80 -7.37
N LEU A 92 2.55 -2.38 -8.07
CA LEU A 92 1.16 -2.40 -7.63
C LEU A 92 0.85 -3.71 -6.92
N VAL A 93 0.01 -3.67 -5.89
CA VAL A 93 -0.46 -4.90 -5.24
C VAL A 93 -1.95 -4.77 -4.96
N LEU A 94 -2.74 -5.70 -5.49
CA LEU A 94 -4.16 -5.80 -5.18
C LEU A 94 -4.38 -6.59 -3.88
N ALA A 95 -5.01 -5.94 -2.90
CA ALA A 95 -5.45 -6.53 -1.64
C ALA A 95 -6.96 -6.87 -1.65
N ASP A 96 -7.33 -7.88 -0.87
CA ASP A 96 -8.70 -8.40 -0.78
C ASP A 96 -9.42 -7.85 0.47
N ASP A 97 -10.10 -6.73 0.35
CA ASP A 97 -10.90 -6.13 1.42
C ASP A 97 -12.39 -6.50 1.39
N VAL A 98 -12.81 -7.31 0.42
CA VAL A 98 -14.21 -7.69 0.22
C VAL A 98 -14.57 -8.97 0.97
N ALA A 99 -13.75 -10.01 0.82
CA ALA A 99 -14.00 -11.33 1.42
C ALA A 99 -12.73 -11.94 2.04
N GLY A 100 -11.71 -11.12 2.26
CA GLY A 100 -10.43 -11.54 2.79
C GLY A 100 -10.45 -11.79 4.29
N ALA A 101 -10.10 -13.00 4.71
CA ALA A 101 -9.59 -13.24 6.07
C ALA A 101 -8.10 -12.84 6.21
N TRP A 102 -7.42 -12.62 5.07
CA TRP A 102 -5.98 -12.35 4.99
C TRP A 102 -5.66 -10.85 5.16
N THR A 103 -6.52 -9.99 4.64
CA THR A 103 -6.35 -8.54 4.62
C THR A 103 -7.58 -7.88 5.26
N ASN A 104 -7.34 -6.99 6.21
CA ASN A 104 -8.34 -6.03 6.68
C ASN A 104 -7.98 -4.65 6.14
N ARG A 105 -8.97 -3.91 5.61
CA ARG A 105 -8.74 -2.63 4.93
C ARG A 105 -7.91 -1.67 5.77
N TRP A 106 -8.29 -1.47 7.03
CA TRP A 106 -7.65 -0.48 7.90
C TRP A 106 -6.24 -0.89 8.31
N THR A 107 -6.06 -2.13 8.77
CA THR A 107 -4.73 -2.56 9.25
C THR A 107 -3.74 -2.75 8.10
N THR A 108 -4.22 -3.22 6.95
CA THR A 108 -3.37 -3.39 5.76
C THR A 108 -2.98 -2.02 5.18
N ASP A 109 -3.90 -1.06 5.10
CA ASP A 109 -3.58 0.32 4.71
C ASP A 109 -2.57 0.95 5.69
N PHE A 110 -2.80 0.81 7.00
CA PHE A 110 -1.90 1.35 8.02
C PHE A 110 -0.49 0.76 7.91
N ALA A 111 -0.38 -0.56 7.72
CA ALA A 111 0.89 -1.24 7.53
C ALA A 111 1.63 -0.71 6.29
N HIS A 112 0.94 -0.56 5.16
CA HIS A 112 1.53 -0.01 3.94
C HIS A 112 1.95 1.45 4.08
N ARG A 113 1.21 2.25 4.84
CA ARG A 113 1.51 3.67 5.07
C ARG A 113 2.67 3.88 6.04
N PHE A 114 2.75 3.09 7.12
CA PHE A 114 3.61 3.44 8.26
C PHE A 114 4.51 2.31 8.77
N GLU A 115 4.41 1.12 8.19
CA GLU A 115 5.17 -0.08 8.58
C GLU A 115 5.96 -0.70 7.41
N SER A 116 6.18 0.08 6.35
CA SER A 116 6.87 -0.35 5.11
C SER A 116 8.40 -0.25 5.17
N ALA A 117 8.99 -0.01 6.35
CA ALA A 117 10.43 0.16 6.50
C ALA A 117 11.25 -1.01 5.93
N ALA A 118 10.74 -2.24 6.05
CA ALA A 118 11.38 -3.43 5.50
C ALA A 118 11.36 -3.48 3.97
N LEU A 119 10.34 -2.89 3.33
CA LEU A 119 10.24 -2.74 1.88
C LEU A 119 11.21 -1.65 1.40
N TYR A 120 11.24 -0.50 2.07
CA TYR A 120 12.10 0.63 1.69
C TYR A 120 13.59 0.29 1.79
N LYS A 121 13.98 -0.53 2.78
CA LYS A 121 15.35 -1.08 2.91
C LYS A 121 15.75 -1.99 1.74
N ARG A 122 14.78 -2.53 1.00
CA ARG A 122 14.98 -3.38 -0.19
C ARG A 122 14.68 -2.62 -1.48
N ASP A 123 14.66 -1.29 -1.41
CA ASP A 123 14.31 -0.40 -2.51
C ASP A 123 12.93 -0.69 -3.11
N PHE A 124 11.92 -1.07 -2.32
CA PHE A 124 10.55 -1.24 -2.80
C PHE A 124 9.61 -0.17 -2.26
N ALA A 125 8.80 0.41 -3.14
CA ALA A 125 7.57 1.12 -2.80
C ALA A 125 6.37 0.41 -3.43
N VAL A 126 5.26 0.33 -2.70
CA VAL A 126 4.07 -0.40 -3.14
C VAL A 126 2.88 0.54 -3.21
N GLY A 127 2.30 0.67 -4.40
CA GLY A 127 0.96 1.21 -4.59
C GLY A 127 -0.07 0.14 -4.26
N LEU A 128 -0.81 0.33 -3.16
CA LEU A 128 -1.84 -0.60 -2.72
C LEU A 128 -3.15 -0.33 -3.47
N LEU A 129 -3.71 -1.36 -4.10
CA LEU A 129 -5.03 -1.36 -4.75
C LEU A 129 -5.99 -2.21 -3.93
N TRP A 130 -7.29 -1.94 -4.04
CA TRP A 130 -8.34 -2.65 -3.30
C TRP A 130 -9.31 -3.36 -4.25
N ALA A 131 -9.71 -4.57 -3.88
CA ALA A 131 -10.69 -5.35 -4.64
C ALA A 131 -12.10 -4.72 -4.60
N SER A 132 -12.44 -3.97 -3.55
CA SER A 132 -13.71 -3.28 -3.44
C SER A 132 -13.80 -1.99 -4.27
N GLU A 133 -12.66 -1.45 -4.71
CA GLU A 133 -12.61 -0.15 -5.36
C GLU A 133 -12.71 -0.26 -6.89
N PRO A 134 -13.45 0.65 -7.55
CA PRO A 134 -13.52 0.66 -8.99
C PRO A 134 -12.15 1.00 -9.59
N PRO A 135 -11.68 0.27 -10.62
CA PRO A 135 -10.44 0.56 -11.30
C PRO A 135 -10.42 1.97 -11.93
N SER A 136 -9.32 2.69 -11.73
CA SER A 136 -9.13 4.05 -12.26
C SER A 136 -7.65 4.40 -12.39
N ALA A 137 -7.26 4.93 -13.55
CA ALA A 137 -5.91 5.45 -13.79
C ALA A 137 -5.55 6.59 -12.84
N GLU A 138 -6.51 7.45 -12.48
CA GLU A 138 -6.31 8.52 -11.49
C GLU A 138 -5.94 7.95 -10.12
N ARG A 139 -6.65 6.89 -9.71
CA ARG A 139 -6.35 6.21 -8.44
C ARG A 139 -4.98 5.56 -8.47
N VAL A 140 -4.62 4.89 -9.57
CA VAL A 140 -3.28 4.29 -9.72
C VAL A 140 -2.22 5.37 -9.60
N ARG A 141 -2.37 6.48 -10.32
CA ARG A 141 -1.45 7.61 -10.24
C ARG A 141 -1.31 8.09 -8.80
N ALA A 142 -2.41 8.30 -8.08
CA ALA A 142 -2.39 8.74 -6.70
C ALA A 142 -1.64 7.76 -5.78
N VAL A 143 -1.96 6.47 -5.80
CA VAL A 143 -1.32 5.49 -4.90
C VAL A 143 0.16 5.29 -5.22
N VAL A 144 0.56 5.39 -6.48
CA VAL A 144 1.97 5.34 -6.90
C VAL A 144 2.74 6.53 -6.38
N LEU A 145 2.27 7.77 -6.65
CA LEU A 145 2.93 8.98 -6.18
C LEU A 145 3.02 9.04 -4.65
N GLN A 146 1.96 8.63 -3.96
CA GLN A 146 1.94 8.56 -2.50
C GLN A 146 2.94 7.52 -1.96
N SER A 147 3.02 6.33 -2.57
CA SER A 147 3.96 5.29 -2.14
C SER A 147 5.41 5.73 -2.27
N ILE A 148 5.75 6.44 -3.35
CA ILE A 148 7.09 7.01 -3.58
C ILE A 148 7.35 8.14 -2.60
N GLY A 149 6.37 9.03 -2.39
CA GLY A 149 6.47 10.14 -1.44
C GLY A 149 6.75 9.66 -0.02
N ARG A 150 6.06 8.61 0.45
CA ARG A 150 6.32 7.98 1.77
C ARG A 150 7.73 7.39 1.85
N ALA A 151 8.15 6.67 0.82
CA ALA A 151 9.50 6.09 0.76
C ALA A 151 10.59 7.18 0.81
N VAL A 152 10.41 8.28 0.08
CA VAL A 152 11.32 9.44 0.12
C VAL A 152 11.32 10.09 1.50
N TYR A 153 10.14 10.33 2.08
CA TYR A 153 10.03 10.93 3.41
C TYR A 153 10.76 10.10 4.47
N GLU A 154 10.52 8.78 4.50
CA GLU A 154 11.13 7.89 5.49
C GLU A 154 12.66 7.81 5.33
N ARG A 155 13.19 7.91 4.10
CA ARG A 155 14.64 7.97 3.87
C ARG A 155 15.27 9.25 4.42
N GLU A 156 14.53 10.35 4.45
CA GLU A 156 15.03 11.66 4.89
C GLU A 156 14.85 11.89 6.39
N HIS A 157 13.72 11.47 6.94
CA HIS A 157 13.31 11.78 8.32
C HIS A 157 13.34 10.57 9.24
N GLY A 158 13.56 9.37 8.69
CA GLY A 158 13.38 8.12 9.39
C GLY A 158 11.90 7.74 9.54
N ARG A 159 11.65 6.64 10.24
CA ARG A 159 10.31 6.09 10.45
C ARG A 159 9.45 7.04 11.28
N ALA A 160 8.28 7.42 10.78
CA ALA A 160 7.26 8.16 11.51
C ALA A 160 6.65 7.30 12.64
N ARG A 161 6.84 7.70 13.89
CA ARG A 161 6.39 7.00 15.10
C ARG A 161 5.15 7.61 15.71
N THR A 162 5.13 8.94 15.85
CA THR A 162 4.00 9.67 16.45
C THR A 162 2.93 10.00 15.43
N LEU A 163 1.71 10.31 15.88
CA LEU A 163 0.64 10.80 15.00
C LEU A 163 1.08 12.03 14.20
N ARG A 164 1.79 12.98 14.83
CA ARG A 164 2.34 14.17 14.20
C ARG A 164 3.24 13.84 13.02
N GLU A 165 4.23 12.98 13.25
CA GLU A 165 5.18 12.56 12.21
C GLU A 165 4.47 11.81 11.08
N LYS A 166 3.46 10.99 11.40
CA LYS A 166 2.65 10.28 10.39
C LYS A 166 1.86 11.27 9.54
N LEU A 167 1.25 12.29 10.13
CA LEU A 167 0.54 13.32 9.37
C LEU A 167 1.51 14.12 8.49
N GLU A 168 2.70 14.44 8.97
CA GLU A 168 3.74 15.11 8.19
C GLU A 168 4.19 14.29 6.98
N GLN A 169 4.41 12.98 7.17
CA GLN A 169 4.68 12.04 6.08
C GLN A 169 3.57 12.07 5.03
N GLU A 170 2.30 12.01 5.46
CA GLU A 170 1.17 11.97 4.55
C GLU A 170 0.98 13.30 3.79
N ARG A 171 1.25 14.45 4.43
CA ARG A 171 1.31 15.75 3.73
C ARG A 171 2.41 15.76 2.68
N PHE A 172 3.60 15.27 3.02
CA PHE A 172 4.72 15.17 2.08
C PHE A 172 4.37 14.30 0.86
N ALA A 173 3.72 13.16 1.12
CA ALA A 173 3.21 12.23 0.12
C ALA A 173 1.98 12.75 -0.64
N SER A 174 1.52 13.97 -0.37
CA SER A 174 0.37 14.61 -1.02
C SER A 174 -0.94 13.82 -0.85
N VAL A 175 -1.10 13.17 0.29
CA VAL A 175 -2.33 12.48 0.68
C VAL A 175 -3.31 13.51 1.26
N PRO A 176 -4.55 13.59 0.75
CA PRO A 176 -5.57 14.43 1.37
C PRO A 176 -5.78 13.99 2.83
N LEU A 177 -5.64 14.95 3.75
CA LEU A 177 -5.92 14.72 5.16
C LEU A 177 -7.33 15.20 5.49
N GLY A 178 -7.99 14.47 6.38
CA GLY A 178 -9.24 14.92 7.00
C GLY A 178 -9.02 16.08 7.97
N PRO A 179 -10.03 16.42 8.79
CA PRO A 179 -9.90 17.41 9.85
C PRO A 179 -8.68 17.12 10.73
N PRO A 180 -7.96 18.17 11.19
CA PRO A 180 -6.81 17.96 12.07
C PRO A 180 -7.25 17.27 13.36
N PRO A 181 -6.51 16.25 13.84
CA PRO A 181 -6.84 15.62 15.11
C PRO A 181 -6.60 16.59 16.28
N PRO A 182 -7.22 16.34 17.44
CA PRO A 182 -6.98 17.10 18.66
C PRO A 182 -5.49 17.19 19.00
N ALA A 183 -5.04 18.36 19.44
CA ALA A 183 -3.63 18.62 19.73
C ALA A 183 -3.03 17.66 20.77
N GLU A 184 -3.85 17.23 21.75
CA GLU A 184 -3.49 16.28 22.80
C GLU A 184 -3.14 14.87 22.29
N HIS A 185 -3.53 14.51 21.06
CA HIS A 185 -3.23 13.21 20.46
C HIS A 185 -2.02 13.23 19.52
N LEU A 186 -1.43 14.40 19.23
CA LEU A 186 -0.39 14.51 18.21
C LEU A 186 0.87 13.71 18.51
N ASP A 187 1.19 13.48 19.78
CA ASP A 187 2.37 12.72 20.18
C ASP A 187 2.02 11.24 20.48
N ALA A 188 0.79 10.81 20.20
CA ALA A 188 0.34 9.43 20.41
C ALA A 188 1.09 8.44 19.50
N THR A 189 1.36 7.26 20.05
CA THR A 189 2.00 6.14 19.34
C THR A 189 1.20 4.84 19.46
N ASP A 190 0.15 4.81 20.28
CA ASP A 190 -0.68 3.63 20.51
C ASP A 190 -1.67 3.41 19.35
N ALA A 191 -1.89 2.15 18.98
CA ALA A 191 -2.77 1.80 17.89
C ALA A 191 -4.20 2.38 18.03
N PRO A 192 -4.88 2.29 19.19
CA PRO A 192 -6.23 2.85 19.35
C PRO A 192 -6.33 4.32 18.93
N THR A 193 -5.44 5.17 19.44
CA THR A 193 -5.45 6.61 19.14
C THR A 193 -5.09 6.88 17.69
N LEU A 194 -4.07 6.19 17.17
CA LEU A 194 -3.64 6.33 15.79
C LEU A 194 -4.74 5.95 14.80
N PHE A 195 -5.41 4.81 14.99
CA PHE A 195 -6.48 4.37 14.11
C PHE A 195 -7.68 5.31 14.15
N ALA A 196 -8.10 5.73 15.34
CA ALA A 196 -9.21 6.68 15.46
C ALA A 196 -8.89 8.03 14.79
N CYS A 197 -7.68 8.57 14.96
CA CYS A 197 -7.29 9.84 14.35
C CYS A 197 -7.08 9.77 12.82
N LEU A 198 -6.55 8.66 12.30
CA LEU A 198 -6.21 8.54 10.87
C LEU A 198 -7.36 8.02 10.01
N TYR A 199 -8.26 7.21 10.59
CA TYR A 199 -9.34 6.51 9.86
C TYR A 199 -10.73 6.77 10.41
N GLY A 200 -10.84 7.48 11.54
CA GLY A 200 -12.10 7.76 12.22
C GLY A 200 -12.55 6.65 13.16
N ASP A 201 -13.60 6.95 13.92
CA ASP A 201 -14.12 6.08 14.97
C ASP A 201 -14.70 4.75 14.44
N GLU A 202 -15.26 4.73 13.23
CA GLU A 202 -15.81 3.50 12.64
C GLU A 202 -14.71 2.47 12.38
N ALA A 203 -13.55 2.91 11.89
CA ALA A 203 -12.40 2.05 11.74
C ALA A 203 -11.90 1.55 13.11
N ALA A 204 -11.77 2.44 14.10
CA ALA A 204 -11.35 2.07 15.45
C ALA A 204 -12.30 1.02 16.09
N LYS A 205 -13.61 1.22 16.01
CA LYS A 205 -14.62 0.28 16.51
C LYS A 205 -14.53 -1.08 15.81
N SER A 206 -14.34 -1.09 14.48
CA SER A 206 -14.22 -2.34 13.72
C SER A 206 -13.01 -3.19 14.14
N LEU A 207 -12.00 -2.56 14.75
CA LEU A 207 -10.79 -3.20 15.29
C LEU A 207 -10.89 -3.48 16.80
N GLY A 208 -12.04 -3.20 17.43
CA GLY A 208 -12.27 -3.42 18.86
C GLY A 208 -11.73 -2.32 19.77
N TYR A 209 -11.35 -1.15 19.23
CA TYR A 209 -10.88 -0.02 20.02
C TYR A 209 -12.02 0.89 20.48
N SER A 210 -11.82 1.58 21.61
CA SER A 210 -12.76 2.61 22.05
C SER A 210 -12.72 3.83 21.13
N PRO A 211 -13.88 4.38 20.73
CA PRO A 211 -13.92 5.58 19.89
C PRO A 211 -13.43 6.81 20.65
N LEU A 212 -12.78 7.74 19.93
CA LEU A 212 -12.35 9.02 20.48
C LEU A 212 -13.42 10.12 20.34
N ARG A 213 -14.52 9.85 19.62
CA ARG A 213 -15.60 10.80 19.33
C ARG A 213 -15.11 12.03 18.57
N LEU A 214 -14.17 11.81 17.65
CA LEU A 214 -13.70 12.85 16.74
C LEU A 214 -14.86 13.28 15.84
N ARG A 215 -15.12 14.59 15.74
CA ARG A 215 -16.18 15.11 14.86
C ARG A 215 -15.77 14.85 13.41
N GLY A 216 -16.58 14.08 12.69
CA GLY A 216 -16.46 13.88 11.25
C GLY A 216 -16.87 15.11 10.45
#